data_AF-A0A968W0Y0-F1
#
_entry.id   AF-A0A968W0Y0-F1
#
_cell.length_a   1.000
_cell.length_b   1.000
_cell.length_c   1.000
_cell.angle_alpha   90.00
_cell.angle_beta   90.00
_cell.angle_gamma   90.00
#
_symmetry.space_group_name_H-M   'P 1'
#
loop_
_entity.id
_entity.type
_entity.pdbx_description
1 polymer ?
#
loop_
_entity_poly.entity_id
_entity_poly.type
_entity_poly.pdbx_seq_one_letter_code
_entity_poly.pdbx_strand_id
1 'polypeptide(L)'
;MPSPNQLNATYLPDSTDKANGSLVLTLVSTNNGPCAVIEDNLTVSITPAPVVSAGENQNLTIYNPNVSLNGSVSAGAVAGKWSTTGTGVFTPNDSALNATYVPSEQDLATRSATLTLTCTNHGNCLPLQDNLLVAWSEGALVVSGQDMLVCESDPFVPLNGSVSIVTNTGIWSTDGTGTFDDLTDLQTNYRPSAAD
;
A
#
# COMPACT_ATOMS: atom_id res chain seq x y z
N MET A 1 -17.08 33.61 -17.23
CA MET A 1 -17.99 33.13 -18.28
C MET A 1 -17.68 33.87 -19.57
N PRO A 2 -17.52 33.19 -20.72
CA PRO A 2 -17.35 33.88 -22.00
C PRO A 2 -18.60 34.70 -22.37
N SER A 3 -18.42 35.73 -23.20
CA SER A 3 -19.53 36.55 -23.69
C SER A 3 -20.46 35.73 -24.59
N PRO A 4 -21.79 35.83 -24.44
CA PRO A 4 -22.78 35.07 -25.23
C PRO A 4 -22.75 35.41 -26.73
N ASN A 5 -22.00 36.42 -27.14
CA ASN A 5 -21.94 36.89 -28.53
C ASN A 5 -20.70 36.39 -29.30
N GLN A 6 -19.89 35.50 -28.73
CA GLN A 6 -18.70 34.96 -29.37
C GLN A 6 -18.94 33.52 -29.84
N LEU A 7 -19.07 33.33 -31.16
CA LEU A 7 -19.36 32.02 -31.78
C LEU A 7 -18.28 30.95 -31.49
N ASN A 8 -17.05 31.36 -31.19
CA ASN A 8 -15.96 30.49 -30.78
C ASN A 8 -15.58 30.75 -29.32
N ALA A 9 -16.50 30.39 -28.41
CA ALA A 9 -16.28 30.49 -26.97
C ALA A 9 -15.83 29.14 -26.39
N THR A 10 -14.81 29.16 -25.53
CA THR A 10 -14.45 28.01 -24.71
C THR A 10 -15.29 28.01 -23.44
N TYR A 11 -16.12 27.00 -23.26
CA TYR A 11 -16.81 26.76 -22.00
C TYR A 11 -15.91 25.97 -21.05
N LEU A 12 -15.74 26.47 -19.83
CA LEU A 12 -15.06 25.75 -18.74
C LEU A 12 -16.11 25.40 -17.68
N PRO A 13 -16.48 24.11 -17.52
CA PRO A 13 -17.48 23.71 -16.53
C PRO A 13 -17.08 24.10 -15.10
N ASP A 14 -18.03 24.68 -14.37
CA ASP A 14 -17.84 25.05 -12.98
C ASP A 14 -18.14 23.89 -12.01
N SER A 15 -18.15 24.14 -10.70
CA SER A 15 -18.43 23.11 -9.70
C SER A 15 -19.86 22.57 -9.77
N THR A 16 -20.82 23.41 -10.16
CA THR A 16 -22.24 23.05 -10.27
C THR A 16 -22.46 22.14 -11.48
N ASP A 17 -21.87 22.49 -12.62
CA ASP A 17 -21.91 21.65 -13.83
C ASP A 17 -21.33 20.26 -13.57
N LYS A 18 -20.17 20.22 -12.90
CA LYS A 18 -19.49 18.96 -12.54
C LYS A 18 -20.32 18.12 -11.58
N ALA A 19 -21.03 18.75 -10.64
CA ALA A 19 -21.92 18.05 -9.71
C ALA A 19 -23.17 17.50 -10.41
N ASN A 20 -23.71 18.22 -11.40
CA ASN A 20 -24.88 17.79 -12.18
C ASN A 20 -24.54 16.68 -13.20
N GLY A 21 -23.26 16.53 -13.58
CA GLY A 21 -22.79 15.49 -14.50
C GLY A 21 -23.23 15.68 -15.96
N SER A 22 -24.00 16.72 -16.25
CA SER A 22 -24.40 17.11 -17.60
C SER A 22 -24.88 18.56 -17.60
N LEU A 23 -24.74 19.22 -18.75
CA LEU A 23 -25.33 20.53 -19.02
C LEU A 23 -25.80 20.62 -20.47
N VAL A 24 -26.71 21.54 -20.75
CA VAL A 24 -27.19 21.82 -22.11
C VAL A 24 -26.80 23.25 -22.46
N LEU A 25 -26.09 23.42 -23.57
CA LEU A 25 -25.81 24.71 -24.18
C LEU A 25 -26.84 24.94 -25.29
N THR A 26 -27.60 26.04 -25.20
CA THR A 26 -28.58 26.42 -26.21
C THR A 26 -28.04 27.55 -27.07
N LEU A 27 -27.97 27.34 -28.38
CA LEU A 27 -27.64 28.38 -29.35
C LEU A 27 -28.94 28.93 -29.93
N VAL A 28 -29.17 30.24 -29.77
CA VAL A 28 -30.38 30.92 -30.23
C VAL A 28 -30.03 31.93 -31.32
N SER A 29 -30.75 31.93 -32.44
CA SER A 29 -30.53 32.91 -33.51
C SER A 29 -30.96 34.31 -33.07
N THR A 30 -30.12 35.32 -33.34
CA THR A 30 -30.41 36.73 -33.02
C THR A 30 -30.39 37.58 -34.29
N ASN A 31 -31.05 38.76 -34.25
CA ASN A 31 -31.18 39.68 -35.39
C ASN A 31 -31.87 39.10 -36.63
N ASN A 32 -32.93 38.30 -36.43
CA ASN A 32 -33.64 37.60 -37.52
C ASN A 32 -34.59 38.48 -38.37
N GLY A 33 -34.66 39.79 -38.12
CA GLY A 33 -35.62 40.67 -38.79
C GLY A 33 -37.07 40.23 -38.53
N PRO A 34 -37.92 40.03 -39.57
CA PRO A 34 -39.30 39.56 -39.41
C PRO A 34 -39.42 38.03 -39.21
N CYS A 35 -38.32 37.27 -39.34
CA CYS A 35 -38.35 35.81 -39.23
C CYS A 35 -38.41 35.35 -37.77
N ALA A 36 -38.96 34.16 -37.56
CA ALA A 36 -39.00 33.53 -36.24
C ALA A 36 -37.58 33.24 -35.72
N VAL A 37 -37.43 33.29 -34.40
CA VAL A 37 -36.23 32.81 -33.70
C VAL A 37 -36.21 31.29 -33.76
N ILE A 38 -35.02 30.74 -33.99
CA ILE A 38 -34.76 29.31 -33.97
C ILE A 38 -33.65 29.03 -32.96
N GLU A 39 -33.69 27.84 -32.35
CA GLU A 39 -32.70 27.41 -31.37
C GLU A 39 -32.26 25.97 -31.63
N ASP A 40 -31.06 25.65 -31.17
CA ASP A 40 -30.51 24.30 -31.15
C ASP A 40 -29.81 24.02 -29.82
N ASN A 41 -29.81 22.75 -29.39
CA ASN A 41 -29.31 22.32 -28.08
C ASN A 41 -28.12 21.38 -28.24
N LEU A 42 -27.00 21.72 -27.61
CA LEU A 42 -25.84 20.87 -27.44
C LEU A 42 -25.82 20.31 -26.01
N THR A 43 -25.99 18.99 -25.88
CA THR A 43 -25.83 18.32 -24.57
C THR A 43 -24.37 17.96 -24.34
N VAL A 44 -23.82 18.38 -23.20
CA VAL A 44 -22.46 18.09 -22.77
C VAL A 44 -22.51 17.25 -21.50
N SER A 45 -22.07 15.99 -21.58
CA SER A 45 -21.95 15.11 -20.42
C SER A 45 -20.58 15.23 -19.75
N ILE A 46 -20.57 15.34 -18.43
CA ILE A 46 -19.37 15.50 -17.61
C ILE A 46 -19.22 14.27 -16.72
N THR A 47 -18.12 13.54 -16.91
CA THR A 47 -17.78 12.41 -16.04
C THR A 47 -16.83 12.88 -14.94
N PRO A 48 -17.03 12.47 -13.67
CA PRO A 48 -16.08 12.75 -12.61
C PRO A 48 -14.69 12.20 -12.95
N ALA A 49 -13.62 12.86 -12.51
CA ALA A 49 -12.28 12.30 -12.62
C ALA A 49 -12.13 11.10 -11.67
N PRO A 50 -11.40 10.04 -12.07
CA PRO A 50 -11.08 8.94 -11.16
C PRO A 50 -10.31 9.42 -9.93
N VAL A 51 -10.51 8.73 -8.80
CA VAL A 51 -9.63 8.84 -7.64
C VAL A 51 -9.03 7.45 -7.39
N VAL A 52 -7.71 7.36 -7.26
CA VAL A 52 -6.97 6.11 -7.12
C VAL A 52 -6.04 6.21 -5.93
N SER A 53 -6.00 5.17 -5.09
CA SER A 53 -4.98 5.02 -4.05
C SER A 53 -4.51 3.58 -3.98
N ALA A 54 -3.19 3.38 -4.01
CA ALA A 54 -2.54 2.08 -3.88
C ALA A 54 -2.33 1.68 -2.41
N GLY A 55 -2.58 2.58 -1.46
CA GLY A 55 -2.33 2.39 -0.03
C GLY A 55 -0.93 2.85 0.39
N GLU A 56 -0.61 2.65 1.67
CA GLU A 56 0.66 3.06 2.26
C GLU A 56 1.80 2.09 1.97
N ASN A 57 3.03 2.61 1.91
CA ASN A 57 4.26 1.83 1.78
C ASN A 57 4.37 0.74 2.86
N GLN A 58 4.85 -0.44 2.48
CA GLN A 58 4.92 -1.60 3.37
C GLN A 58 6.37 -2.06 3.58
N ASN A 59 6.72 -2.34 4.84
CA ASN A 59 7.98 -2.99 5.22
C ASN A 59 7.64 -4.35 5.83
N LEU A 60 8.10 -5.42 5.17
CA LEU A 60 7.84 -6.79 5.57
C LEU A 60 9.15 -7.53 5.86
N THR A 61 9.04 -8.69 6.50
CA THR A 61 10.17 -9.59 6.69
C THR A 61 10.23 -10.61 5.57
N ILE A 62 11.41 -11.11 5.25
CA ILE A 62 11.54 -12.20 4.27
C ILE A 62 10.88 -13.51 4.72
N TYR A 63 10.57 -13.66 6.02
CA TYR A 63 9.93 -14.84 6.59
C TYR A 63 8.40 -14.82 6.45
N ASN A 64 7.81 -13.63 6.34
CA ASN A 64 6.39 -13.42 6.02
C ASN A 64 6.25 -12.43 4.86
N PRO A 65 6.63 -12.84 3.64
CA PRO A 65 6.92 -11.90 2.56
C PRO A 65 5.68 -11.43 1.78
N ASN A 66 4.53 -12.07 1.97
CA ASN A 66 3.32 -11.76 1.21
C ASN A 66 2.77 -10.37 1.55
N VAL A 67 2.45 -9.59 0.52
CA VAL A 67 1.97 -8.21 0.64
C VAL A 67 0.45 -8.20 0.51
N SER A 68 -0.27 -7.85 1.57
CA SER A 68 -1.72 -7.63 1.48
C SER A 68 -2.01 -6.23 0.95
N LEU A 69 -2.71 -6.14 -0.17
CA LEU A 69 -3.07 -4.87 -0.80
C LEU A 69 -4.43 -4.39 -0.32
N ASN A 70 -4.60 -3.07 -0.28
CA ASN A 70 -5.87 -2.42 0.03
C ASN A 70 -6.07 -1.20 -0.88
N GLY A 71 -6.05 -1.47 -2.19
CA GLY A 71 -6.23 -0.45 -3.20
C GLY A 71 -7.66 0.08 -3.21
N SER A 72 -7.83 1.34 -3.61
CA SER A 72 -9.13 1.94 -3.81
C SER A 72 -9.20 2.69 -5.15
N VAL A 73 -10.34 2.55 -5.82
CA VAL A 73 -10.69 3.31 -7.03
C VAL A 73 -12.12 3.82 -6.84
N SER A 74 -12.34 5.11 -7.08
CA SER A 74 -13.66 5.73 -6.90
C SER A 74 -13.89 6.92 -7.84
N ALA A 75 -15.07 7.55 -7.69
CA ALA A 75 -15.57 8.66 -8.49
C ALA A 75 -15.73 8.31 -9.98
N GLY A 76 -14.75 8.68 -10.81
CA GLY A 76 -14.78 8.49 -12.27
C GLY A 76 -14.48 7.09 -12.78
N ALA A 77 -14.11 6.17 -11.90
CA ALA A 77 -13.78 4.79 -12.23
C ALA A 77 -14.28 3.85 -11.13
N VAL A 78 -14.52 2.59 -11.51
CA VAL A 78 -15.08 1.56 -10.62
C VAL A 78 -14.16 0.35 -10.44
N ALA A 79 -13.08 0.27 -11.23
CA ALA A 79 -12.17 -0.86 -11.22
C ALA A 79 -10.73 -0.38 -11.37
N GLY A 80 -9.77 -1.25 -11.03
CA GLY A 80 -8.36 -0.98 -11.19
C GLY A 80 -7.60 -2.24 -11.53
N LYS A 81 -6.36 -2.06 -11.96
CA LYS A 81 -5.44 -3.13 -12.29
C LYS A 81 -4.08 -2.83 -11.68
N TRP A 82 -3.55 -3.82 -10.96
CA TRP A 82 -2.22 -3.81 -10.39
C TRP A 82 -1.16 -4.17 -11.44
N SER A 83 0.00 -3.56 -11.30
CA SER A 83 1.23 -3.95 -11.96
C SER A 83 2.39 -3.85 -10.97
N THR A 84 3.52 -4.45 -11.30
CA THR A 84 4.69 -4.50 -10.41
C THR A 84 5.97 -4.35 -11.22
N THR A 85 7.00 -3.78 -10.58
CA THR A 85 8.39 -3.86 -11.09
C THR A 85 9.07 -5.18 -10.70
N GLY A 86 8.52 -5.92 -9.75
CA GLY A 86 8.99 -7.24 -9.32
C GLY A 86 8.53 -8.35 -10.26
N THR A 87 8.90 -9.59 -9.93
CA THR A 87 8.61 -10.79 -10.73
C THR A 87 7.67 -11.79 -10.05
N GLY A 88 7.16 -11.45 -8.86
CA GLY A 88 6.09 -12.16 -8.17
C GLY A 88 4.73 -12.10 -8.88
N VAL A 89 3.70 -12.65 -8.22
CA VAL A 89 2.35 -12.83 -8.77
C VAL A 89 1.26 -12.25 -7.87
N PHE A 90 0.17 -11.77 -8.47
CA PHE A 90 -1.00 -11.30 -7.74
C PHE A 90 -2.02 -12.43 -7.58
N THR A 91 -2.48 -12.65 -6.36
CA THR A 91 -3.51 -13.64 -6.01
C THR A 91 -4.74 -12.93 -5.43
N PRO A 92 -5.97 -13.18 -5.92
CA PRO A 92 -6.32 -14.14 -6.97
C PRO A 92 -5.94 -13.71 -8.40
N ASN A 93 -5.80 -12.41 -8.64
CA ASN A 93 -5.33 -11.82 -9.90
C ASN A 93 -5.00 -10.33 -9.69
N ASP A 94 -4.45 -9.70 -10.72
CA ASP A 94 -4.05 -8.28 -10.71
C ASP A 94 -5.23 -7.30 -10.76
N SER A 95 -6.47 -7.75 -10.96
CA SER A 95 -7.65 -6.87 -11.05
C SER A 95 -8.43 -6.83 -9.73
N ALA A 96 -8.05 -7.62 -8.73
CA ALA A 96 -8.60 -7.55 -7.39
C ALA A 96 -7.91 -6.42 -6.60
N LEU A 97 -8.67 -5.40 -6.19
CA LEU A 97 -8.13 -4.24 -5.46
C LEU A 97 -7.51 -4.62 -4.10
N ASN A 98 -8.01 -5.69 -3.50
CA ASN A 98 -7.54 -6.30 -2.26
C ASN A 98 -6.71 -7.59 -2.50
N ALA A 99 -6.05 -7.70 -3.66
CA ALA A 99 -5.18 -8.85 -3.95
C ALA A 99 -4.05 -8.98 -2.92
N THR A 100 -3.43 -10.16 -2.89
CA THR A 100 -2.14 -10.39 -2.24
C THR A 100 -1.07 -10.48 -3.31
N TYR A 101 -0.01 -9.68 -3.21
CA TYR A 101 1.19 -9.86 -4.01
C TYR A 101 2.10 -10.89 -3.33
N VAL A 102 2.35 -12.01 -4.01
CA VAL A 102 3.25 -13.07 -3.58
C VAL A 102 4.58 -12.84 -4.28
N PRO A 103 5.60 -12.31 -3.59
CA PRO A 103 6.89 -12.01 -4.21
C PRO A 103 7.62 -13.28 -4.64
N SER A 104 8.47 -13.13 -5.66
CA SER A 104 9.39 -14.20 -6.08
C SER A 104 10.67 -14.20 -5.23
N GLU A 105 11.52 -15.22 -5.41
CA GLU A 105 12.86 -15.22 -4.83
C GLU A 105 13.72 -14.04 -5.31
N GLN A 106 13.53 -13.57 -6.55
CA GLN A 106 14.26 -12.44 -7.10
C GLN A 106 13.82 -11.12 -6.44
N ASP A 107 12.55 -10.98 -6.10
CA ASP A 107 12.03 -9.82 -5.37
C ASP A 107 12.65 -9.79 -3.97
N LEU A 108 12.68 -10.93 -3.28
CA LEU A 108 13.30 -11.06 -1.96
C LEU A 108 14.82 -10.90 -1.99
N ALA A 109 15.49 -11.21 -3.10
CA ALA A 109 16.91 -10.92 -3.29
C ALA A 109 17.16 -9.42 -3.52
N THR A 110 16.28 -8.76 -4.28
CA THR A 110 16.36 -7.32 -4.58
C THR A 110 15.90 -6.44 -3.40
N ARG A 111 15.16 -7.04 -2.45
CA ARG A 111 14.67 -6.42 -1.21
C ARG A 111 13.69 -5.26 -1.42
N SER A 112 13.20 -5.06 -2.64
CA SER A 112 12.17 -4.06 -2.93
C SER A 112 11.41 -4.34 -4.22
N ALA A 113 10.15 -3.88 -4.27
CA ALA A 113 9.34 -3.82 -5.48
C ALA A 113 8.36 -2.64 -5.38
N THR A 114 8.06 -2.01 -6.51
CA THR A 114 7.00 -1.00 -6.61
C THR A 114 5.76 -1.63 -7.21
N LEU A 115 4.64 -1.54 -6.50
CA LEU A 115 3.33 -1.97 -6.98
C LEU A 115 2.54 -0.73 -7.40
N THR A 116 1.97 -0.75 -8.59
CA THR A 116 1.22 0.39 -9.16
C THR A 116 -0.22 -0.04 -9.38
N LEU A 117 -1.17 0.71 -8.83
CA LEU A 117 -2.59 0.56 -9.13
C LEU A 117 -2.99 1.60 -10.17
N THR A 118 -3.46 1.15 -11.33
CA THR A 118 -4.01 2.03 -12.39
C THR A 118 -5.51 1.82 -12.48
N CYS A 119 -6.30 2.90 -12.51
CA CYS A 119 -7.75 2.74 -12.69
C CYS A 119 -8.10 2.25 -14.10
N THR A 120 -9.16 1.47 -14.17
CA THR A 120 -9.78 0.99 -15.41
C THR A 120 -11.25 1.37 -15.42
N ASN A 121 -11.91 1.29 -16.59
CA ASN A 121 -13.30 1.71 -16.74
C ASN A 121 -13.54 3.19 -16.35
N HIS A 122 -12.60 4.07 -16.72
CA HIS A 122 -12.61 5.50 -16.39
C HIS A 122 -13.38 6.38 -17.40
N GLY A 123 -14.20 5.77 -18.25
CA GLY A 123 -14.96 6.45 -19.29
C GLY A 123 -14.08 7.30 -20.20
N ASN A 124 -14.44 8.58 -20.35
CA ASN A 124 -13.75 9.55 -21.20
C ASN A 124 -12.62 10.31 -20.47
N CYS A 125 -12.41 10.07 -19.18
CA CYS A 125 -11.29 10.63 -18.45
C CYS A 125 -9.98 9.91 -18.83
N LEU A 126 -8.84 10.52 -18.53
CA LEU A 126 -7.56 9.83 -18.58
C LEU A 126 -7.45 8.86 -17.39
N PRO A 127 -6.77 7.71 -17.54
CA PRO A 127 -6.47 6.85 -16.42
C PRO A 127 -5.53 7.57 -15.44
N LEU A 128 -5.79 7.38 -14.16
CA LEU A 128 -4.91 7.80 -13.07
C LEU A 128 -4.33 6.56 -12.40
N GLN A 129 -3.20 6.74 -11.73
CA GLN A 129 -2.51 5.67 -11.03
C GLN A 129 -1.87 6.19 -9.74
N ASP A 130 -1.65 5.26 -8.81
CA ASP A 130 -0.92 5.49 -7.57
C ASP A 130 0.07 4.35 -7.32
N ASN A 131 1.13 4.62 -6.55
CA ASN A 131 2.22 3.70 -6.32
C ASN A 131 2.38 3.38 -4.84
N LEU A 132 2.71 2.12 -4.58
CA LEU A 132 3.03 1.55 -3.28
C LEU A 132 4.45 0.96 -3.36
N LEU A 133 5.36 1.42 -2.52
CA LEU A 133 6.68 0.79 -2.35
C LEU A 133 6.60 -0.32 -1.30
N VAL A 134 7.09 -1.49 -1.66
CA VAL A 134 7.29 -2.62 -0.74
C VAL A 134 8.78 -2.85 -0.56
N ALA A 135 9.21 -2.99 0.69
CA ALA A 135 10.56 -3.41 1.03
C ALA A 135 10.55 -4.65 1.93
N TRP A 136 11.47 -5.57 1.68
CA TRP A 136 11.67 -6.76 2.49
C TRP A 136 12.99 -6.66 3.24
N SER A 137 12.93 -6.93 4.54
CA SER A 137 14.09 -6.95 5.43
C SER A 137 14.28 -8.34 6.03
N GLU A 138 15.51 -8.67 6.40
CA GLU A 138 15.73 -9.82 7.27
C GLU A 138 15.20 -9.49 8.67
N GLY A 139 14.57 -10.47 9.33
CA GLY A 139 14.19 -10.33 10.73
C GLY A 139 15.41 -10.40 11.65
N ALA A 140 15.18 -10.31 12.96
CA ALA A 140 16.25 -10.60 13.92
C ALA A 140 16.58 -12.09 13.88
N LEU A 141 17.87 -12.42 13.84
CA LEU A 141 18.35 -13.80 14.04
C LEU A 141 18.71 -13.97 15.51
N VAL A 142 18.08 -14.94 16.19
CA VAL A 142 18.29 -15.25 17.61
C VAL A 142 18.87 -16.65 17.75
N VAL A 143 19.96 -16.78 18.50
CA VAL A 143 20.61 -18.06 18.82
C VAL A 143 20.86 -18.10 20.33
N SER A 144 20.32 -19.10 21.04
CA SER A 144 20.46 -19.24 22.51
C SER A 144 21.78 -19.88 22.96
N GLY A 145 22.63 -20.30 22.03
CA GLY A 145 23.83 -21.08 22.32
C GLY A 145 23.58 -22.60 22.21
N GLN A 146 24.57 -23.40 22.59
CA GLN A 146 24.46 -24.86 22.60
C GLN A 146 23.81 -25.35 23.90
N ASP A 147 23.14 -26.50 23.84
CA ASP A 147 22.66 -27.19 25.04
C ASP A 147 23.84 -27.54 25.96
N MET A 148 23.64 -27.36 27.26
CA MET A 148 24.66 -27.55 28.27
C MET A 148 24.28 -28.65 29.25
N LEU A 149 25.27 -29.45 29.65
CA LEU A 149 25.19 -30.34 30.80
C LEU A 149 26.03 -29.71 31.91
N VAL A 150 25.40 -29.39 33.03
CA VAL A 150 26.05 -28.79 34.21
C VAL A 150 25.96 -29.74 35.39
N CYS A 151 26.89 -29.62 36.34
CA CYS A 151 26.85 -30.37 37.58
C CYS A 151 25.92 -29.69 38.59
N GLU A 152 25.26 -30.46 39.45
CA GLU A 152 24.41 -29.92 40.54
C GLU A 152 25.17 -28.95 41.46
N SER A 153 26.49 -29.14 41.61
CA SER A 153 27.34 -28.27 42.41
C SER A 153 27.72 -26.95 41.72
N ASP A 154 27.35 -26.75 40.45
CA ASP A 154 27.73 -25.55 39.70
C ASP A 154 26.89 -24.35 40.19
N PRO A 155 27.53 -23.28 40.69
CA PRO A 155 26.80 -22.16 41.28
C PRO A 155 26.11 -21.25 40.25
N PHE A 156 26.36 -21.45 38.96
CA PHE A 156 25.72 -20.75 37.85
C PHE A 156 25.93 -21.48 36.51
N VAL A 157 25.10 -21.15 35.53
CA VAL A 157 25.15 -21.62 34.13
C VAL A 157 25.49 -20.42 33.23
N PRO A 158 26.63 -20.42 32.52
CA PRO A 158 27.00 -19.33 31.62
C PRO A 158 26.17 -19.40 30.34
N LEU A 159 25.43 -18.33 30.03
CA LEU A 159 24.62 -18.20 28.83
C LEU A 159 25.36 -17.39 27.78
N ASN A 160 25.43 -17.91 26.56
CA ASN A 160 26.11 -17.26 25.45
C ASN A 160 25.15 -17.09 24.25
N GLY A 161 24.11 -16.28 24.45
CA GLY A 161 23.13 -15.96 23.42
C GLY A 161 23.66 -14.91 22.45
N SER A 162 23.08 -14.88 21.25
CA SER A 162 23.32 -13.81 20.28
C SER A 162 22.04 -13.41 19.57
N VAL A 163 21.88 -12.12 19.34
CA VAL A 163 20.83 -11.54 18.49
C VAL A 163 21.53 -10.67 17.45
N SER A 164 21.15 -10.81 16.18
CA SER A 164 21.80 -10.11 15.07
C SER A 164 20.81 -9.67 13.98
N ILE A 165 21.36 -9.06 12.92
CA ILE A 165 20.69 -8.49 11.74
C ILE A 165 20.06 -7.12 12.00
N VAL A 166 18.91 -7.04 12.68
CA VAL A 166 18.15 -5.78 12.86
C VAL A 166 18.21 -5.21 14.28
N THR A 167 18.64 -6.02 15.24
CA THR A 167 18.90 -5.61 16.62
C THR A 167 20.02 -6.46 17.21
N ASN A 168 20.58 -6.00 18.32
CA ASN A 168 21.57 -6.68 19.14
C ASN A 168 21.07 -6.90 20.59
N THR A 169 19.77 -6.72 20.83
CA THR A 169 19.15 -6.85 22.15
C THR A 169 18.25 -8.08 22.23
N GLY A 170 18.15 -8.71 23.40
CA GLY A 170 17.20 -9.79 23.69
C GLY A 170 16.94 -9.88 25.20
N ILE A 171 16.02 -10.76 25.60
CA ILE A 171 15.69 -10.98 27.01
C ILE A 171 15.66 -12.48 27.30
N TRP A 172 16.34 -12.91 28.35
CA TRP A 172 16.28 -14.28 28.85
C TRP A 172 15.05 -14.54 29.72
N SER A 173 14.53 -15.76 29.66
CA SER A 173 13.45 -16.24 30.51
C SER A 173 13.71 -17.69 30.89
N THR A 174 13.18 -18.12 32.04
CA THR A 174 13.30 -19.49 32.55
C THR A 174 11.93 -19.98 33.02
N ASP A 175 11.69 -21.28 32.95
CA ASP A 175 10.60 -21.98 33.65
C ASP A 175 11.02 -22.47 35.04
N GLY A 176 12.32 -22.40 35.35
CA GLY A 176 12.87 -22.59 36.68
C GLY A 176 12.60 -21.43 37.64
N THR A 177 13.07 -21.60 38.87
CA THR A 177 12.87 -20.71 40.01
C THR A 177 14.09 -19.88 40.38
N GLY A 178 15.21 -20.10 39.69
CA GLY A 178 16.44 -19.33 39.81
C GLY A 178 16.36 -17.91 39.22
N THR A 179 17.51 -17.26 39.07
CA THR A 179 17.61 -15.85 38.63
C THR A 179 18.71 -15.65 37.61
N PHE A 180 18.52 -14.72 36.66
CA PHE A 180 19.59 -14.25 35.78
C PHE A 180 20.38 -13.11 36.45
N ASP A 181 21.71 -13.07 36.27
CA ASP A 181 22.55 -11.96 36.74
C ASP A 181 22.12 -10.63 36.09
N ASP A 182 21.89 -10.66 34.77
CA ASP A 182 21.21 -9.63 33.99
C ASP A 182 20.40 -10.32 32.89
N LEU A 183 19.08 -10.14 32.88
CA LEU A 183 18.17 -10.77 31.92
C LEU A 183 18.16 -10.09 30.55
N THR A 184 18.81 -8.93 30.38
CA THR A 184 18.97 -8.21 29.10
C THR A 184 20.38 -8.34 28.51
N ASP A 185 21.36 -8.79 29.29
CA ASP A 185 22.68 -9.15 28.78
C ASP A 185 22.61 -10.52 28.08
N LEU A 186 22.97 -10.56 26.80
CA LEU A 186 22.98 -11.79 26.01
C LEU A 186 24.09 -12.75 26.44
N GLN A 187 25.13 -12.24 27.11
CA GLN A 187 26.26 -12.98 27.67
C GLN A 187 26.23 -12.88 29.20
N THR A 188 25.27 -13.58 29.81
CA THR A 188 24.94 -13.49 31.25
C THR A 188 25.08 -14.84 31.94
N ASN A 189 24.83 -14.91 33.24
CA ASN A 189 24.71 -16.19 33.94
C ASN A 189 23.30 -16.39 34.47
N TYR A 190 22.80 -17.63 34.39
CA TYR A 190 21.66 -18.08 35.17
C TYR A 190 22.16 -18.71 36.47
N ARG A 191 21.54 -18.37 37.61
CA ARG A 191 21.81 -18.95 38.93
C ARG A 191 20.66 -19.85 39.32
N PRO A 192 20.81 -21.18 39.20
CA PRO A 192 19.78 -22.11 39.60
C PRO A 192 19.44 -21.98 41.09
N SER A 193 18.19 -22.25 41.44
CA SER A 193 17.76 -22.40 42.83
C SER A 193 17.83 -23.87 43.28
N ALA A 194 17.65 -24.15 44.57
CA ALA A 194 17.59 -25.52 45.08
C ALA A 194 16.35 -26.32 44.60
N ALA A 195 15.39 -25.66 43.95
CA ALA A 195 14.19 -26.29 43.40
C ALA A 195 14.28 -26.55 41.87
N ASP A 196 15.39 -26.18 41.23
CA ASP A 196 15.65 -26.39 39.80
C ASP A 196 16.28 -27.75 39.51
#